data_AF-A0A534EME6-F1
#
_entry.id   AF-A0A534EME6-F1
#
_cell.length_a   1.000
_cell.length_b   1.000
_cell.length_c   1.000
_cell.angle_alpha   90.00
_cell.angle_beta   90.00
_cell.angle_gamma   90.00
#
_symmetry.space_group_name_H-M   'P 1'
#
loop_
_entity.id
_entity.type
_entity.pdbx_description
1 polymer ?
#
loop_
_entity_poly.entity_id
_entity_poly.type
_entity_poly.pdbx_seq_one_letter_code
_entity_poly.pdbx_strand_id
1 'polypeptide(L)' 'MSVTPDFLARVEEPLFVVDANGKEDAVHALRAQDPRLTAWRAVGACPRVELWVHTGADAP' A
#
# COMPACT_ATOMS: atom_id res chain seq x y z
N MET A 1 13.64 -0.16 -12.63
CA MET A 1 12.58 -0.87 -13.37
C MET A 1 11.46 -1.15 -12.36
N SER A 2 10.19 -0.92 -12.71
CA SER A 2 9.03 -1.15 -11.83
C SER A 2 8.04 -2.10 -12.49
N VAL A 3 7.24 -2.79 -11.68
CA VAL A 3 6.08 -3.54 -12.17
C VAL A 3 4.97 -2.57 -12.61
N THR A 4 4.12 -3.00 -13.56
CA THR A 4 2.99 -2.21 -14.06
C THR A 4 1.68 -2.58 -13.36
N PRO A 5 0.67 -1.69 -13.36
CA PRO A 5 -0.66 -2.04 -12.87
C PRO A 5 -1.28 -3.25 -13.57
N ASP A 6 -1.09 -3.41 -14.89
CA ASP A 6 -1.59 -4.56 -15.65
C ASP A 6 -0.99 -5.89 -15.19
N PHE A 7 0.25 -5.86 -14.69
CA PHE A 7 0.87 -7.02 -14.09
C PHE A 7 0.30 -7.29 -12.70
N LEU A 8 0.14 -6.25 -11.87
CA LEU A 8 -0.42 -6.36 -10.52
C LEU A 8 -1.87 -6.87 -10.52
N ALA A 9 -2.65 -6.56 -11.56
CA ALA A 9 -4.01 -7.08 -11.74
C ALA A 9 -4.10 -8.63 -11.80
N ARG A 10 -2.97 -9.32 -11.99
CA ARG A 10 -2.89 -10.79 -11.98
C ARG A 10 -2.56 -11.37 -10.60
N VAL A 11 -2.31 -10.51 -9.61
CA VAL A 11 -1.99 -10.90 -8.24
C VAL A 11 -3.26 -10.86 -7.40
N GLU A 12 -3.59 -11.95 -6.71
CA GLU A 12 -4.80 -12.03 -5.88
C GLU A 12 -4.75 -11.11 -4.65
N GLU A 13 -3.60 -11.08 -3.96
CA GLU A 13 -3.45 -10.33 -2.71
C GLU A 13 -2.02 -9.75 -2.60
N PRO A 14 -1.74 -8.58 -3.19
CA PRO A 14 -0.51 -7.83 -2.92
C PRO A 14 -0.43 -7.38 -1.45
N LEU A 15 0.76 -7.53 -0.87
CA LEU A 15 1.11 -7.07 0.47
C LEU A 15 2.03 -5.84 0.40
N PHE A 16 1.60 -4.75 1.02
CA PHE A 16 2.45 -3.59 1.31
C PHE A 16 3.05 -3.74 2.72
N VAL A 17 4.38 -3.73 2.83
CA VAL A 17 5.10 -3.67 4.11
C VAL A 17 5.76 -2.31 4.23
N VAL A 18 5.34 -1.51 5.21
CA VAL A 18 5.73 -0.10 5.34
C VAL A 18 6.23 0.20 6.74
N ASP A 19 7.44 0.72 6.85
CA ASP A 19 7.83 1.52 8.02
C ASP A 19 7.21 2.92 7.85
N ALA A 20 6.23 3.23 8.71
CA ALA A 20 5.44 4.43 8.64
C ALA A 20 6.23 5.71 8.91
N ASN A 21 7.45 5.63 9.47
CA ASN A 21 8.23 6.81 9.79
C ASN A 21 8.44 7.69 8.54
N GLY A 22 7.86 8.89 8.57
CA GLY A 22 7.87 9.87 7.48
C GLY A 22 6.95 9.52 6.29
N LYS A 23 6.03 8.57 6.47
CA LYS A 23 5.07 8.08 5.45
C LYS A 23 3.66 7.96 6.00
N GLU A 24 3.38 8.58 7.15
CA GLU A 24 2.12 8.48 7.87
C GLU A 24 0.95 8.93 6.97
N ASP A 25 1.09 10.06 6.28
CA ASP A 25 0.08 10.56 5.35
C ASP A 25 -0.21 9.59 4.19
N ALA A 26 0.83 8.94 3.66
CA ALA A 26 0.68 7.95 2.59
C ALA A 26 0.00 6.67 3.09
N VAL A 27 0.33 6.23 4.31
CA VAL A 27 -0.34 5.11 4.99
C VAL A 27 -1.81 5.44 5.25
N HIS A 28 -2.11 6.65 5.73
CA HIS A 28 -3.49 7.11 5.93
C HIS A 28 -4.27 7.17 4.63
N ALA A 29 -3.69 7.74 3.56
CA ALA A 29 -4.32 7.79 2.25
C ALA A 29 -4.56 6.38 1.66
N LEU A 30 -3.63 5.44 1.88
CA LEU A 30 -3.77 4.06 1.41
C LEU A 30 -4.91 3.34 2.15
N ARG A 31 -4.99 3.50 3.48
CA ARG A 31 -6.09 2.95 4.30
C ARG A 31 -7.44 3.57 3.95
N ALA A 32 -7.46 4.86 3.63
CA ALA A 32 -8.65 5.57 3.17
C ALA A 32 -9.03 5.25 1.72
N GLN A 33 -8.24 4.42 1.02
CA GLN A 33 -8.46 4.07 -0.39
C GLN A 33 -8.53 5.30 -1.29
N ASP A 34 -7.68 6.29 -1.02
CA ASP A 34 -7.69 7.58 -1.74
C ASP A 34 -7.38 7.35 -3.23
N PRO A 35 -8.31 7.67 -4.15
CA PRO A 35 -8.10 7.52 -5.59
C PRO A 35 -6.98 8.41 -6.15
N ARG A 36 -6.50 9.39 -5.38
CA ARG A 36 -5.36 10.26 -5.74
C ARG A 36 -4.01 9.63 -5.41
N LEU A 37 -3.98 8.61 -4.53
CA LEU A 37 -2.75 7.93 -4.15
C LEU A 37 -2.28 6.96 -5.25
N THR A 38 -1.05 7.14 -5.73
CA THR A 38 -0.45 6.27 -6.78
C THR A 38 -0.45 4.79 -6.40
N ALA A 39 -0.11 4.47 -5.15
CA ALA A 39 -0.07 3.08 -4.69
C ALA A 39 -1.46 2.42 -4.75
N TRP A 40 -2.51 3.14 -4.34
CA TRP A 40 -3.89 2.65 -4.41
C TRP A 40 -4.34 2.45 -5.86
N ARG A 41 -4.07 3.43 -6.73
CA ARG A 41 -4.37 3.32 -8.17
C ARG A 41 -3.67 2.12 -8.83
N ALA A 42 -2.44 1.81 -8.41
CA ALA A 42 -1.68 0.71 -8.99
C ALA A 42 -2.27 -0.67 -8.68
N VAL A 43 -2.93 -0.82 -7.52
CA VAL A 43 -3.55 -2.08 -7.07
C VAL A 43 -5.07 -2.09 -7.21
N GLY A 44 -5.66 -1.09 -7.87
CA GLY A 44 -7.12 -0.93 -7.95
C GLY A 44 -7.86 -2.09 -8.66
N ALA A 45 -7.15 -2.94 -9.40
CA ALA A 45 -7.68 -4.14 -10.03
C ALA A 45 -7.42 -5.43 -9.22
N CYS A 46 -6.69 -5.34 -8.10
CA CYS A 46 -6.42 -6.49 -7.24
C CYS A 46 -7.66 -6.81 -6.39
N PRO A 47 -8.04 -8.09 -6.24
CA PRO A 47 -9.20 -8.49 -5.43
C PRO A 47 -9.09 -8.09 -3.96
N ARG A 48 -7.87 -8.16 -3.41
CA ARG A 48 -7.56 -7.84 -2.00
C ARG A 48 -6.23 -7.11 -1.94
N VAL A 49 -6.04 -6.30 -0.90
CA VAL A 49 -4.78 -5.61 -0.63
C VAL A 49 -4.52 -5.70 0.86
N GLU A 50 -3.36 -6.22 1.23
CA GLU A 50 -2.92 -6.29 2.62
C GLU A 50 -1.90 -5.18 2.91
N LEU A 51 -1.96 -4.62 4.10
CA LEU A 51 -1.08 -3.54 4.54
C LEU A 51 -0.54 -3.82 5.95
N TRP A 52 0.76 -4.07 6.03
CA TRP A 52 1.51 -4.17 7.27
C TRP A 52 2.27 -2.88 7.52
N VAL A 53 2.04 -2.29 8.68
CA VAL A 53 2.64 -1.03 9.06
C VAL A 53 3.41 -1.22 10.34
N HIS A 54 4.71 -0.95 10.29
CA HIS A 54 5.50 -0.72 11.47
C HIS A 54 5.43 0.77 11.81
N THR A 55 4.76 1.10 12.91
CA THR A 55 4.88 2.41 13.54
C THR A 55 5.88 2.24 14.67
N GLY A 56 6.98 3.00 14.70
CA GLY A 56 8.06 2.87 15.69
C GLY A 56 7.69 3.14 17.17
N ALA A 57 6.42 2.94 17.54
CA ALA A 57 5.88 3.03 18.88
C ALA A 57 6.26 1.84 19.78
N ASP A 58 6.89 0.79 19.25
CA ASP A 58 7.55 -0.23 20.07
C ASP A 58 9.00 0.19 20.36
N ALA A 59 9.15 1.21 21.22
CA ALA A 59 10.32 1.34 22.07
C ALA A 59 9.95 0.76 23.45
N PRO A 60 10.70 -0.22 23.99
CA PRO A 60 10.52 -0.66 25.38
C PRO A 60 10.78 0.45 26.39
#